data_AF-A0A396PYS8-F1
#
_entry.id   AF-A0A396PYS8-F1
#
_cell.length_a   1.000
_cell.length_b   1.000
_cell.length_c   1.000
_cell.angle_alpha   90.00
_cell.angle_beta   90.00
_cell.angle_gamma   90.00
#
_symmetry.space_group_name_H-M   'P 1'
#
loop_
_entity.id
_entity.type
_entity.pdbx_description
1 polymer ?
#
loop_
_entity_poly.entity_id
_entity_poly.type
_entity_poly.pdbx_seq_one_letter_code
_entity_poly.pdbx_strand_id
1 'polypeptide(L)'
;MKTATRNPINSELSHSRTSFMVKLALMVAIIFVMAFSPLGYLRTPGLTITFLTVPVAVGAIILGPTAGAICGAAFGITSAIMALTGGSAFSAALLQINPFGLMFTCLVPRILEGWLSGLIFQLVRKFSKNGAYFAASLACPLLNTLFFMSSLVLFFYHTEYIQNIASGLGAANPLIFVILFVGLQGAIEAVACTILGSAVSRALSAAFRQ
;
A
#
# COMPACT_ATOMS: atom_id res chain seq x y z
N MET A 1 17.47 49.02 2.40
CA MET A 1 17.19 47.67 1.88
C MET A 1 17.84 46.66 2.83
N LYS A 2 17.10 46.12 3.80
CA LYS A 2 17.65 45.15 4.77
C LYS A 2 17.79 43.80 4.08
N THR A 3 19.01 43.45 3.69
CA THR A 3 19.36 42.10 3.25
C THR A 3 19.13 41.17 4.43
N ALA A 4 18.02 40.44 4.42
CA ALA A 4 17.75 39.40 5.41
C ALA A 4 18.78 38.28 5.20
N THR A 5 19.84 38.30 6.01
CA THR A 5 20.79 37.19 6.14
C THR A 5 20.02 35.96 6.62
N ARG A 6 19.65 35.08 5.67
CA ARG A 6 19.08 33.78 5.99
C ARG A 6 20.11 33.03 6.83
N ASN A 7 19.78 32.77 8.10
CA ASN A 7 20.58 31.96 9.00
C ASN A 7 20.86 30.58 8.34
N PRO A 8 22.11 30.11 8.28
CA PRO A 8 22.48 28.85 7.62
C PRO A 8 21.68 27.63 8.10
N ILE A 9 21.28 27.61 9.39
CA ILE A 9 20.43 26.56 9.96
C ILE A 9 19.04 26.54 9.29
N ASN A 10 18.47 27.72 9.00
CA ASN A 10 17.17 27.84 8.36
C ASN A 10 17.22 27.45 6.87
N SER A 11 18.35 27.68 6.18
CA SER A 11 18.52 27.26 4.79
C SER A 11 18.69 25.74 4.65
N GLU A 12 19.46 25.09 5.54
CA GLU A 12 19.63 23.63 5.51
C GLU A 12 18.34 22.88 5.85
N LEU A 13 17.61 23.36 6.86
CA LEU A 13 16.29 22.82 7.22
C LEU A 13 15.27 23.00 6.08
N SER A 14 15.31 24.14 5.38
CA SER A 14 14.46 24.40 4.22
C SER A 14 14.77 23.45 3.06
N HIS A 15 16.05 23.17 2.80
CA HIS A 15 16.47 22.26 1.74
C HIS A 15 16.06 20.81 2.02
N SER A 16 16.19 20.34 3.27
CA SER A 16 15.82 18.96 3.64
C SER A 16 14.31 18.71 3.54
N ARG A 17 13.48 19.67 4.00
CA ARG A 17 12.02 19.59 3.87
C ARG A 17 11.57 19.60 2.40
N THR A 18 12.21 20.43 1.58
CA THR A 18 11.90 20.50 0.15
C THR A 18 12.25 19.17 -0.53
N SER A 19 13.42 18.60 -0.23
CA SER A 19 13.81 17.27 -0.75
C SER A 19 12.84 16.16 -0.32
N PHE A 20 12.42 16.16 0.95
CA PHE A 20 11.41 15.23 1.45
C PHE A 20 10.08 15.36 0.68
N MET A 21 9.56 16.59 0.54
CA MET A 21 8.33 16.85 -0.19
C MET A 21 8.42 16.40 -1.66
N VAL A 22 9.53 16.67 -2.33
CA VAL A 22 9.74 16.26 -3.73
C VAL A 22 9.79 14.74 -3.87
N LYS A 23 10.54 14.05 -2.99
CA LYS A 23 10.61 12.58 -3.01
C LYS A 23 9.25 11.94 -2.73
N LEU A 24 8.50 12.50 -1.77
CA LEU A 24 7.14 12.05 -1.45
C LEU A 24 6.19 12.27 -2.63
N ALA A 25 6.21 13.47 -3.23
CA ALA A 25 5.40 13.78 -4.41
C ALA A 25 5.71 12.85 -5.58
N LEU A 26 6.98 12.50 -5.78
CA LEU A 26 7.41 11.56 -6.80
C LEU A 26 6.89 10.15 -6.53
N MET A 27 6.94 9.66 -5.29
CA MET A 27 6.34 8.36 -4.92
C MET A 27 4.82 8.35 -5.15
N VAL A 28 4.12 9.40 -4.74
CA VAL A 28 2.67 9.55 -4.99
C VAL A 28 2.37 9.58 -6.48
N ALA A 29 3.15 10.32 -7.27
CA ALA A 29 2.98 10.36 -8.72
C ALA A 29 3.16 8.97 -9.37
N ILE A 30 4.18 8.21 -8.95
CA ILE A 30 4.40 6.83 -9.41
C ILE A 30 3.20 5.95 -9.07
N ILE A 31 2.64 6.06 -7.86
CA ILE A 31 1.44 5.32 -7.44
C ILE A 31 0.26 5.61 -8.38
N PHE A 32 0.00 6.89 -8.69
CA PHE A 32 -1.06 7.25 -9.62
C PHE A 32 -0.82 6.72 -11.04
N VAL A 33 0.41 6.86 -11.56
CA VAL A 33 0.77 6.34 -12.88
C VAL A 33 0.62 4.81 -12.93
N MET A 34 1.10 4.09 -11.92
CA MET A 34 0.95 2.64 -11.82
C MET A 34 -0.53 2.24 -11.70
N ALA A 35 -1.33 2.95 -10.91
CA ALA A 35 -2.73 2.61 -10.69
C ALA A 35 -3.59 2.78 -11.94
N PHE A 36 -3.32 3.79 -12.76
CA PHE A 36 -4.06 4.04 -14.00
C PHE A 36 -3.38 3.45 -15.25
N SER A 37 -2.35 2.62 -15.06
CA SER A 37 -1.72 1.85 -16.14
C SER A 37 -1.83 0.35 -15.85
N PRO A 38 -1.55 -0.52 -16.84
CA PRO A 38 -1.48 -1.96 -16.62
C PRO A 38 -0.36 -2.41 -15.67
N LEU A 39 0.55 -1.52 -15.29
CA LEU A 39 1.73 -1.85 -14.47
C LEU A 39 1.39 -2.02 -12.98
N GLY A 40 0.38 -1.34 -12.46
CA GLY A 40 0.00 -1.43 -11.05
C GLY A 40 -0.88 -2.62 -10.70
N TYR A 41 -1.47 -3.26 -11.71
CA TYR A 41 -2.52 -4.25 -11.55
C TYR A 41 -2.42 -5.36 -12.60
N LEU A 42 -2.10 -6.59 -12.17
CA LEU A 42 -2.23 -7.77 -13.01
C LEU A 42 -3.62 -8.38 -12.81
N ARG A 43 -4.49 -8.20 -13.80
CA ARG A 43 -5.88 -8.65 -13.77
C ARG A 43 -5.94 -10.15 -14.08
N THR A 44 -6.10 -10.98 -13.04
CA THR A 44 -6.37 -12.41 -13.22
C THR A 44 -7.88 -12.67 -13.25
N PRO A 45 -8.36 -13.85 -13.73
CA PRO A 45 -9.80 -14.17 -13.88
C PRO A 45 -10.65 -14.25 -12.58
N GLY A 46 -10.25 -13.61 -11.49
CA GLY A 46 -11.03 -13.54 -10.25
C GLY A 46 -10.68 -12.32 -9.40
N LEU A 47 -9.38 -12.16 -9.09
CA LEU A 47 -8.87 -11.02 -8.35
C LEU A 47 -7.71 -10.33 -9.07
N THR A 48 -7.56 -9.03 -8.82
CA THR A 48 -6.52 -8.21 -9.43
C THR A 48 -5.31 -8.16 -8.51
N ILE A 49 -4.19 -8.73 -8.94
CA ILE A 49 -2.92 -8.72 -8.18
C ILE A 49 -2.37 -7.30 -8.25
N THR A 50 -2.08 -6.69 -7.11
CA THR A 50 -1.56 -5.32 -7.04
C THR A 50 -0.05 -5.27 -6.84
N PHE A 51 0.61 -4.41 -7.62
CA PHE A 51 2.02 -4.07 -7.44
C PHE A 51 2.21 -2.71 -6.75
N LEU A 52 1.12 -2.05 -6.35
CA LEU A 52 1.15 -0.72 -5.73
C LEU A 52 1.68 -0.76 -4.29
N THR A 53 1.71 -1.93 -3.66
CA THR A 53 2.40 -2.16 -2.38
C THR A 53 3.91 -1.93 -2.49
N VAL A 54 4.51 -2.07 -3.69
CA VAL A 54 5.93 -1.79 -3.93
C VAL A 54 6.30 -0.32 -3.70
N PRO A 55 5.74 0.66 -4.44
CA PRO A 55 6.05 2.07 -4.19
C PRO A 55 5.61 2.55 -2.80
N VAL A 56 4.56 1.96 -2.21
CA VAL A 56 4.17 2.24 -0.82
C VAL A 56 5.27 1.80 0.16
N ALA A 57 5.76 0.56 0.03
CA ALA A 57 6.84 0.03 0.84
C ALA A 57 8.14 0.84 0.66
N VAL A 58 8.49 1.20 -0.58
CA VAL A 58 9.67 2.05 -0.86
C VAL A 58 9.52 3.42 -0.20
N GLY A 59 8.35 4.06 -0.32
CA GLY A 59 8.06 5.32 0.37
C GLY A 59 8.21 5.21 1.89
N ALA A 60 7.67 4.14 2.48
CA ALA A 60 7.76 3.87 3.91
C ALA A 60 9.21 3.64 4.40
N ILE A 61 10.01 2.91 3.61
CA ILE A 61 11.40 2.57 3.94
C ILE A 61 12.32 3.79 3.81
N ILE A 62 12.18 4.56 2.72
CA ILE A 62 13.11 5.63 2.36
C ILE A 62 12.80 6.95 3.07
N LEU A 63 11.52 7.26 3.22
CA LEU A 63 11.06 8.54 3.76
C LEU A 63 10.44 8.38 5.16
N GLY A 64 10.17 7.15 5.60
CA GLY A 64 9.67 6.83 6.93
C GLY A 64 8.16 6.58 7.00
N PRO A 65 7.64 6.26 8.21
CA PRO A 65 6.25 5.85 8.43
C PRO A 65 5.22 6.84 7.91
N THR A 66 5.42 8.15 8.11
CA THR A 66 4.48 9.18 7.66
C THR A 66 4.38 9.22 6.14
N ALA A 67 5.50 9.08 5.44
CA ALA A 67 5.50 9.00 3.98
C ALA A 67 4.84 7.71 3.50
N GLY A 68 5.10 6.58 4.17
CA GLY A 68 4.38 5.32 3.94
C GLY A 68 2.87 5.47 4.07
N ALA A 69 2.39 6.17 5.11
CA ALA A 69 0.97 6.45 5.32
C ALA A 69 0.37 7.28 4.19
N ILE A 70 1.08 8.31 3.72
CA ILE A 70 0.64 9.18 2.61
C ILE A 70 0.64 8.41 1.28
N CYS A 71 1.66 7.60 1.02
CA CYS A 71 1.68 6.71 -0.13
C CYS A 71 0.52 5.71 -0.09
N GLY A 72 0.26 5.11 1.08
CA GLY A 72 -0.90 4.26 1.32
C GLY A 72 -2.22 4.99 1.06
N ALA A 73 -2.37 6.23 1.55
CA ALA A 73 -3.53 7.06 1.25
C ALA A 73 -3.71 7.28 -0.26
N ALA A 74 -2.63 7.58 -0.98
CA ALA A 74 -2.67 7.73 -2.43
C ALA A 74 -3.15 6.43 -3.12
N PHE A 75 -2.63 5.28 -2.70
CA PHE A 75 -3.08 3.99 -3.20
C PHE A 75 -4.57 3.76 -2.90
N GLY A 76 -5.02 4.04 -1.68
CA GLY A 76 -6.42 3.91 -1.29
C GLY A 76 -7.35 4.84 -2.08
N ILE A 77 -6.93 6.07 -2.37
CA ILE A 77 -7.67 7.02 -3.22
C ILE A 77 -7.80 6.46 -4.64
N THR A 78 -6.71 5.95 -5.23
CA THR A 78 -6.80 5.34 -6.56
C THR A 78 -7.74 4.13 -6.58
N SER A 79 -7.76 3.33 -5.51
CA SER A 79 -8.68 2.20 -5.35
C SER A 79 -10.14 2.65 -5.29
N ALA A 80 -10.42 3.74 -4.57
CA ALA A 80 -11.75 4.33 -4.51
C ALA A 80 -12.19 4.89 -5.88
N ILE A 81 -11.30 5.58 -6.59
CA ILE A 81 -11.57 6.06 -7.96
C ILE A 81 -11.91 4.88 -8.87
N MET A 82 -11.16 3.78 -8.82
CA MET A 82 -11.41 2.58 -9.61
C MET A 82 -12.77 1.93 -9.28
N ALA A 83 -13.23 2.02 -8.03
CA ALA A 83 -14.57 1.56 -7.67
C ALA A 83 -15.67 2.44 -8.24
N LEU A 84 -15.48 3.76 -8.24
CA LEU A 84 -16.42 4.75 -8.77
C LEU A 84 -16.51 4.72 -10.30
N THR A 85 -15.39 4.47 -10.99
CA THR A 85 -15.33 4.45 -12.46
C THR A 85 -15.61 3.06 -13.05
N GLY A 86 -15.85 2.04 -12.21
CA GLY A 86 -16.08 0.67 -12.67
C GLY A 86 -14.81 -0.05 -13.15
N GLY A 87 -13.62 0.47 -12.85
CA GLY A 87 -12.34 -0.15 -13.22
C GLY A 87 -12.10 -1.52 -12.58
N SER A 88 -12.81 -1.84 -11.49
CA SER A 88 -12.88 -3.15 -10.84
C SER A 88 -14.34 -3.54 -10.60
N ALA A 89 -14.80 -4.61 -11.24
CA ALA A 89 -16.18 -5.11 -11.09
C ALA A 89 -16.49 -5.48 -9.62
N PHE A 90 -15.51 -6.07 -8.92
CA PHE A 90 -15.64 -6.43 -7.51
C PHE A 90 -15.84 -5.18 -6.64
N SER A 91 -14.98 -4.18 -6.80
CA SER A 91 -15.06 -2.94 -6.02
C SER A 91 -16.32 -2.13 -6.33
N ALA A 92 -16.76 -2.13 -7.59
CA ALA A 92 -18.02 -1.50 -8.00
C ALA A 92 -19.24 -2.19 -7.38
N ALA A 93 -19.25 -3.53 -7.29
CA ALA A 93 -20.31 -4.28 -6.62
C ALA A 93 -20.37 -3.94 -5.12
N LEU A 94 -19.22 -3.91 -4.43
CA LEU A 94 -19.15 -3.53 -3.02
C LEU A 94 -19.62 -2.09 -2.78
N LEU A 95 -19.35 -1.17 -3.72
CA LEU A 95 -19.81 0.21 -3.63
C LEU A 95 -21.34 0.29 -3.58
N GLN A 96 -22.04 -0.52 -4.38
CA GLN A 96 -23.51 -0.56 -4.39
C GLN A 96 -24.10 -1.14 -3.09
N ILE A 97 -23.36 -2.01 -2.41
CA ILE A 97 -23.83 -2.67 -1.18
C ILE A 97 -23.62 -1.76 0.03
N ASN A 98 -22.40 -1.25 0.22
CA ASN A 98 -22.07 -0.39 1.36
C ASN A 98 -20.95 0.59 0.97
N PRO A 99 -21.30 1.81 0.53
CA PRO A 99 -20.32 2.82 0.15
C PRO A 99 -19.34 3.16 1.27
N PHE A 100 -19.82 3.30 2.50
CA PHE A 100 -18.98 3.62 3.65
C PHE A 100 -17.99 2.49 3.96
N GLY A 101 -18.49 1.25 4.01
CA GLY A 101 -17.67 0.06 4.25
C GLY A 101 -16.58 -0.10 3.17
N LEU A 102 -16.90 0.24 1.93
CA LEU A 102 -15.94 0.22 0.84
C LEU A 102 -14.88 1.31 1.01
N MET A 103 -15.29 2.56 1.26
CA MET A 103 -14.34 3.66 1.45
C MET A 103 -13.40 3.40 2.64
N PHE A 104 -13.93 2.85 3.73
CA PHE A 104 -13.12 2.38 4.85
C PHE A 104 -12.12 1.33 4.38
N THR A 105 -12.61 0.29 3.72
CA THR A 105 -11.81 -0.84 3.23
C THR A 105 -10.72 -0.40 2.24
N CYS A 106 -10.97 0.62 1.42
CA CYS A 106 -9.99 1.15 0.46
C CYS A 106 -8.97 2.09 1.10
N LEU A 107 -9.34 2.92 2.08
CA LEU A 107 -8.44 3.93 2.64
C LEU A 107 -7.72 3.46 3.90
N VAL A 108 -8.46 2.99 4.90
CA VAL A 108 -7.92 2.75 6.24
C VAL A 108 -6.87 1.63 6.24
N PRO A 109 -7.15 0.43 5.70
CA PRO A 109 -6.14 -0.61 5.52
C PRO A 109 -4.86 -0.13 4.82
N ARG A 110 -5.01 0.70 3.77
CA ARG A 110 -3.88 1.17 2.93
C ARG A 110 -2.99 2.15 3.68
N ILE A 111 -3.59 3.06 4.44
CA ILE A 111 -2.85 3.99 5.29
C ILE A 111 -2.10 3.21 6.38
N LEU A 112 -2.77 2.24 7.01
CA LEU A 112 -2.21 1.44 8.09
C LEU A 112 -1.05 0.56 7.63
N GLU A 113 -1.16 -0.13 6.48
CA GLU A 113 -0.06 -0.94 5.96
C GLU A 113 1.21 -0.10 5.72
N GLY A 114 1.07 1.10 5.16
CA GLY A 114 2.21 1.92 4.76
C GLY A 114 2.89 2.51 5.99
N TRP A 115 2.09 2.94 6.95
CA TRP A 115 2.57 3.42 8.23
C TRP A 115 3.30 2.31 9.01
N LEU A 116 2.67 1.15 9.17
CA LEU A 116 3.24 0.03 9.91
C LEU A 116 4.48 -0.55 9.23
N SER A 117 4.52 -0.62 7.91
CA SER A 117 5.71 -1.07 7.18
C SER A 117 6.91 -0.16 7.44
N GLY A 118 6.70 1.15 7.53
CA GLY A 118 7.74 2.10 7.91
C GLY A 118 8.21 1.90 9.36
N LEU A 119 7.28 1.61 10.28
CA LEU A 119 7.64 1.30 11.68
C LEU A 119 8.41 -0.01 11.80
N ILE A 120 8.02 -1.04 11.05
CA ILE A 120 8.73 -2.32 10.97
C ILE A 120 10.14 -2.09 10.44
N PHE A 121 10.31 -1.28 9.40
CA PHE A 121 11.65 -0.92 8.91
C PHE A 121 12.50 -0.28 10.01
N GLN A 122 11.97 0.74 10.70
CA GLN A 122 12.69 1.44 11.76
C GLN A 122 13.07 0.52 12.93
N LEU A 123 12.17 -0.40 13.30
CA LEU A 123 12.41 -1.35 14.39
C LEU A 123 13.47 -2.38 14.00
N VAL A 124 13.31 -3.05 12.85
CA VAL A 124 14.22 -4.10 12.40
C VAL A 124 15.60 -3.54 12.07
N ARG A 125 15.70 -2.29 11.59
CA ARG A 125 16.98 -1.64 11.29
C ARG A 125 17.88 -1.50 12.52
N LYS A 126 17.32 -1.49 13.73
CA LYS A 126 18.10 -1.52 14.99
C LYS A 126 18.88 -2.82 15.17
N PHE A 127 18.40 -3.92 14.58
CA PHE A 127 18.99 -5.25 14.70
C PHE A 127 19.72 -5.69 13.43
N SER A 128 19.20 -5.37 12.25
CA SER A 128 19.80 -5.72 10.97
C SER A 128 19.47 -4.70 9.89
N LYS A 129 20.50 -4.02 9.36
CA LYS A 129 20.34 -3.04 8.27
C LYS A 129 19.77 -3.68 7.01
N ASN A 130 20.31 -4.82 6.60
CA ASN A 130 19.84 -5.53 5.40
C ASN A 130 18.50 -6.23 5.64
N GLY A 131 18.31 -6.83 6.81
CA GLY A 131 17.07 -7.51 7.17
C GLY A 131 15.87 -6.57 7.23
N ALA A 132 16.08 -5.30 7.57
CA ALA A 132 15.02 -4.29 7.62
C ALA A 132 14.34 -4.07 6.27
N TYR A 133 15.11 -4.04 5.18
CA TYR A 133 14.56 -3.87 3.83
C TYR A 133 13.62 -5.03 3.47
N PHE A 134 14.06 -6.28 3.69
CA PHE A 134 13.24 -7.45 3.42
C PHE A 134 12.00 -7.51 4.33
N ALA A 135 12.16 -7.28 5.63
CA ALA A 135 11.07 -7.33 6.59
C ALA A 135 9.97 -6.31 6.28
N ALA A 136 10.35 -5.07 5.98
CA ALA A 136 9.38 -4.02 5.66
C ALA A 136 8.72 -4.24 4.29
N SER A 137 9.49 -4.67 3.28
CA SER A 137 8.93 -4.98 1.95
C SER A 137 8.01 -6.20 1.94
N LEU A 138 8.26 -7.19 2.80
CA LEU A 138 7.36 -8.32 3.01
C LEU A 138 6.13 -7.93 3.84
N ALA A 139 6.32 -7.11 4.87
CA ALA A 139 5.23 -6.69 5.75
C ALA A 139 4.16 -5.89 5.03
N CYS A 140 4.52 -5.01 4.08
CA CYS A 140 3.56 -4.18 3.35
C CYS A 140 2.42 -4.98 2.69
N PRO A 141 2.67 -5.90 1.75
CA PRO A 141 1.62 -6.69 1.09
C PRO A 141 0.88 -7.64 2.05
N LEU A 142 1.55 -8.15 3.08
CA LEU A 142 0.91 -9.01 4.08
C LEU A 142 -0.08 -8.22 4.93
N LEU A 143 0.32 -7.04 5.41
CA LEU A 143 -0.55 -6.13 6.14
C LEU A 143 -1.67 -5.60 5.25
N ASN A 144 -1.40 -5.34 3.96
CA ASN A 144 -2.44 -5.00 2.98
C ASN A 144 -3.54 -6.06 2.99
N THR A 145 -3.15 -7.30 2.72
CA THR A 145 -4.05 -8.44 2.58
C THR A 145 -4.80 -8.67 3.89
N LEU A 146 -4.08 -8.66 5.01
CA LEU A 146 -4.68 -8.86 6.33
C LEU A 146 -5.74 -7.79 6.64
N PHE A 147 -5.41 -6.51 6.52
CA PHE A 147 -6.35 -5.44 6.86
C PHE A 147 -7.48 -5.31 5.86
N PHE A 148 -7.22 -5.46 4.57
CA PHE A 148 -8.26 -5.45 3.54
C PHE A 148 -9.25 -6.59 3.75
N MET A 149 -8.77 -7.81 3.97
CA MET A 149 -9.65 -8.95 4.17
C MET A 149 -10.39 -8.88 5.50
N SER A 150 -9.74 -8.35 6.55
CA SER A 150 -10.41 -8.12 7.84
C SER A 150 -11.55 -7.11 7.71
N SER A 151 -11.33 -5.98 7.02
CA SER A 151 -12.38 -4.99 6.82
C SER A 151 -13.46 -5.50 5.84
N LEU A 152 -13.07 -6.24 4.81
CA LEU A 152 -14.02 -6.88 3.89
C LEU A 152 -14.94 -7.85 4.64
N VAL A 153 -14.37 -8.71 5.50
CA VAL A 153 -15.17 -9.64 6.31
C VAL A 153 -16.11 -8.86 7.24
N LEU A 154 -15.60 -7.84 7.92
CA LEU A 154 -16.36 -7.04 8.88
C LEU A 154 -17.56 -6.30 8.24
N PHE A 155 -17.39 -5.73 7.04
CA PHE A 155 -18.43 -4.92 6.40
C PHE A 155 -19.29 -5.69 5.41
N PHE A 156 -18.78 -6.76 4.80
CA PHE A 156 -19.41 -7.36 3.62
C PHE A 156 -19.64 -8.87 3.73
N TYR A 157 -19.06 -9.59 4.69
CA TYR A 157 -19.19 -11.06 4.73
C TYR A 157 -20.65 -11.52 4.74
N HIS A 158 -21.51 -10.85 5.51
CA HIS A 158 -22.93 -11.21 5.64
C HIS A 158 -23.82 -10.78 4.48
N THR A 159 -23.25 -10.22 3.41
CA THR A 159 -24.00 -9.77 2.23
C THR A 159 -24.20 -10.94 1.26
N GLU A 160 -25.33 -10.97 0.55
CA GLU A 160 -25.61 -12.03 -0.44
C GLU A 160 -24.49 -12.15 -1.48
N TYR A 161 -23.92 -11.02 -1.90
CA TYR A 161 -22.82 -10.99 -2.86
C TYR A 161 -21.60 -11.79 -2.39
N ILE A 162 -21.10 -11.52 -1.17
CA ILE A 162 -19.94 -12.25 -0.64
C ILE A 162 -20.30 -13.68 -0.25
N GLN A 163 -21.52 -13.92 0.26
CA GLN A 163 -21.98 -15.28 0.58
C GLN A 163 -22.07 -16.17 -0.66
N ASN A 164 -22.50 -15.63 -1.81
CA ASN A 164 -22.53 -16.37 -3.08
C ASN A 164 -21.14 -16.72 -3.58
N ILE A 165 -20.15 -15.83 -3.38
CA ILE A 165 -18.75 -16.13 -3.71
C ILE A 165 -18.19 -17.18 -2.75
N ALA A 166 -18.45 -17.03 -1.45
CA ALA A 166 -17.96 -17.95 -0.43
C ALA A 166 -18.51 -19.36 -0.62
N SER A 167 -19.81 -19.50 -0.91
CA SER A 167 -20.44 -20.79 -1.20
C SER A 167 -19.92 -21.40 -2.50
N GLY A 168 -19.72 -20.59 -3.55
CA GLY A 168 -19.13 -21.03 -4.81
C GLY A 168 -17.68 -21.55 -4.66
N LEU A 169 -16.94 -21.03 -3.68
CA LEU A 169 -15.60 -21.50 -3.32
C LEU A 169 -15.60 -22.68 -2.34
N GLY A 170 -16.77 -23.06 -1.78
CA GLY A 170 -16.86 -24.10 -0.75
C GLY A 170 -16.34 -23.66 0.63
N ALA A 171 -16.33 -22.36 0.91
CA ALA A 171 -15.87 -21.83 2.19
C ALA A 171 -16.92 -22.01 3.29
N ALA A 172 -16.58 -22.77 4.34
CA ALA A 172 -17.48 -23.02 5.47
C ALA A 172 -17.48 -21.89 6.53
N ASN A 173 -16.47 -21.02 6.52
CA ASN A 173 -16.34 -19.93 7.48
C ASN A 173 -15.53 -18.76 6.88
N PRO A 174 -15.53 -17.57 7.52
CA PRO A 174 -14.83 -16.40 6.99
C PRO A 174 -13.33 -16.60 6.78
N LEU A 175 -12.67 -17.39 7.65
CA LEU A 175 -11.22 -17.62 7.53
C LEU A 175 -10.89 -18.47 6.30
N ILE A 176 -11.66 -19.53 6.06
CA ILE A 176 -11.51 -20.38 4.87
C ILE A 176 -11.82 -19.55 3.62
N PHE A 177 -12.85 -18.70 3.65
CA PHE A 177 -13.15 -17.79 2.57
C PHE A 177 -11.96 -16.89 2.23
N VAL A 178 -11.33 -16.27 3.23
CA VAL A 178 -10.15 -15.42 3.02
C VAL A 178 -9.01 -16.18 2.36
N ILE A 179 -8.69 -17.38 2.87
CA ILE A 179 -7.60 -18.21 2.33
C ILE A 179 -7.88 -18.62 0.88
N LEU A 180 -9.09 -19.07 0.57
CA LEU A 180 -9.46 -19.52 -0.77
C LEU A 180 -9.57 -18.36 -1.75
N PHE A 181 -10.08 -17.20 -1.31
CA PHE A 181 -10.32 -16.07 -2.16
C PHE A 181 -9.02 -15.35 -2.54
N VAL A 182 -8.14 -15.06 -1.56
CA VAL A 182 -6.95 -14.21 -1.79
C VAL A 182 -5.63 -14.88 -1.42
N GLY A 183 -5.61 -16.11 -0.93
CA GLY A 183 -4.37 -16.75 -0.43
C GLY A 183 -3.24 -16.82 -1.48
N LEU A 184 -3.54 -17.30 -2.68
CA LEU A 184 -2.55 -17.38 -3.76
C LEU A 184 -2.14 -16.00 -4.27
N GLN A 185 -3.10 -15.09 -4.45
CA GLN A 185 -2.83 -13.72 -4.86
C GLN A 185 -1.93 -13.00 -3.85
N GLY A 186 -2.29 -13.02 -2.57
CA GLY A 186 -1.53 -12.39 -1.50
C GLY A 186 -0.13 -12.96 -1.37
N ALA A 187 0.06 -14.27 -1.62
CA ALA A 187 1.38 -14.88 -1.69
C ALA A 187 2.23 -14.33 -2.85
N ILE A 188 1.64 -14.19 -4.04
CA ILE A 188 2.32 -13.63 -5.21
C ILE A 188 2.72 -12.17 -4.95
N GLU A 189 1.82 -11.36 -4.39
CA GLU A 189 2.11 -9.97 -4.02
C GLU A 189 3.21 -9.88 -2.97
N ALA A 190 3.19 -10.77 -1.97
CA ALA A 190 4.21 -10.85 -0.94
C ALA A 190 5.60 -11.13 -1.54
N VAL A 191 5.70 -12.10 -2.45
CA VAL A 191 6.95 -12.43 -3.12
C VAL A 191 7.41 -11.28 -4.02
N ALA A 192 6.54 -10.77 -4.88
CA ALA A 192 6.85 -9.69 -5.81
C ALA A 192 7.31 -8.43 -5.07
N CYS A 193 6.58 -8.02 -4.03
CA CYS A 193 6.92 -6.83 -3.26
C CYS A 193 8.16 -7.02 -2.39
N THR A 194 8.40 -8.22 -1.84
CA THR A 194 9.65 -8.48 -1.13
C THR A 194 10.86 -8.35 -2.06
N ILE A 195 10.81 -8.93 -3.25
CA ILE A 195 11.93 -8.88 -4.21
C ILE A 195 12.12 -7.45 -4.73
N LEU A 196 11.07 -6.85 -5.29
CA LEU A 196 11.15 -5.53 -5.93
C LEU A 196 11.35 -4.42 -4.90
N GLY A 197 10.56 -4.44 -3.82
CA GLY A 197 10.61 -3.44 -2.76
C GLY A 197 11.96 -3.41 -2.06
N SER A 198 12.55 -4.56 -1.74
CA SER A 198 13.86 -4.61 -1.11
C SER A 198 14.98 -4.17 -2.05
N ALA A 199 14.94 -4.60 -3.33
CA ALA A 199 15.94 -4.22 -4.32
C ALA A 199 15.92 -2.71 -4.61
N VAL A 200 14.74 -2.16 -4.89
CA VAL A 200 14.56 -0.72 -5.19
C VAL A 200 14.89 0.12 -3.96
N SER A 201 14.44 -0.27 -2.77
CA SER A 201 14.73 0.48 -1.55
C SER A 201 16.22 0.49 -1.24
N ARG A 202 16.95 -0.62 -1.41
CA ARG A 202 18.41 -0.65 -1.21
C ARG A 202 19.14 0.22 -2.22
N ALA A 203 18.77 0.14 -3.49
CA ALA A 203 19.36 0.98 -4.54
C ALA A 203 19.12 2.47 -4.26
N LEU A 204 17.91 2.82 -3.83
CA LEU A 204 17.52 4.20 -3.57
C LEU A 204 18.17 4.75 -2.29
N SER A 205 18.30 3.93 -1.24
CA SER A 205 19.07 4.30 -0.03
C SER A 205 20.54 4.59 -0.37
N ALA A 206 21.16 3.76 -1.21
CA ALA A 206 22.54 3.97 -1.65
C ALA A 206 22.68 5.26 -2.50
N ALA A 207 21.75 5.49 -3.43
CA ALA A 207 21.74 6.67 -4.29
C ALA A 207 21.55 7.98 -3.50
N PHE A 208 20.72 7.96 -2.45
CA PHE A 208 20.46 9.12 -1.61
C PHE A 208 21.50 9.36 -0.51
N ARG A 209 22.57 8.54 -0.43
CA ARG A 209 23.63 8.63 0.60
C ARG A 209 23.06 8.76 2.03
N GLN A 210 22.11 7.89 2.38
CA GLN A 210 21.58 7.74 3.75
C GLN A 210 22.17 6.54 4.49
#